data_AF-A0AAU6WU67-F1
#
_entry.id   AF-A0AAU6WU67-F1
#
_cell.length_a   1.000
_cell.length_b   1.000
_cell.length_c   1.000
_cell.angle_alpha   90.00
_cell.angle_beta   90.00
_cell.angle_gamma   90.00
#
_symmetry.space_group_name_H-M   'P 1'
#
loop_
_entity.id
_entity.type
_entity.pdbx_description
1 polymer ?
#
loop_
_entity_poly.entity_id
_entity_poly.type
_entity_poly.pdbx_seq_one_letter_code
_entity_poly.pdbx_strand_id
1 'polypeptide(L)'
;MKTLYMSALTMCTVLGVSAQEVVWQKDIPSSTQDFLSHVTTTIDGQYLISGSSIHPPTGSRTAQQNAGYNFHLMKLNQQGEEVWEKYFSGKNHDFLSATVNTQEGGYLLAGTSYSGKGLDKKEESKGGSDFWLIRINEFGDELWQKTIGGASDEEARAVIQTTDFGFYVAGNIQNSEKGYGSKDILIVKLDKNGKEISQLILGGKGLDEVEKMIPTLDGGALLGIYSRSGEVLQSGKPESGSTSLNANSSSSTAGSKQPKASSNYGEGDYWIVKLSKEGKVEWEKNFGGKGDDHLRTLAMTSTGYLIGGESRSERSGNKTVGIEEGTDLWLISVNAKGEEIWQKSYSFKNRDVLMGMSVLHASDDKSTKGILLGGYTQAEGRIETDDEKFWMLYLDQNGNEQWRKHVKGESGKREERLSDIKLNRDGSIILAGTSAEELGRENWKIVKLGDKQIDQLIEKQDIKIYPNPVSDYAYVELGFEGLREGAFGAEITVYDLGGRQLQSIKTKNKITKINTQPLVQGAYLVSVKTDNGKTASAKIIKK
;
A
#
# COMPACT_ATOMS: atom_id res chain seq x y z
N MET A 1 -15.36 -46.13 55.99
CA MET A 1 -14.58 -47.01 55.09
C MET A 1 -14.42 -46.31 53.75
N LYS A 2 -13.23 -46.48 53.13
CA LYS A 2 -12.78 -45.99 51.80
C LYS A 2 -12.15 -44.59 51.82
N THR A 3 -10.85 -44.49 52.10
CA THR A 3 -9.66 -44.57 51.19
C THR A 3 -9.39 -43.28 50.42
N LEU A 4 -8.31 -42.60 50.81
CA LEU A 4 -7.55 -41.64 50.01
C LEU A 4 -6.96 -42.32 48.76
N TYR A 5 -6.92 -41.60 47.64
CA TYR A 5 -5.79 -41.65 46.71
C TYR A 5 -5.45 -40.27 46.16
N MET A 6 -4.14 -40.12 46.01
CA MET A 6 -3.32 -38.95 45.75
C MET A 6 -3.30 -38.62 44.24
N SER A 7 -3.25 -37.31 43.94
CA SER A 7 -2.47 -36.67 42.87
C SER A 7 -2.46 -37.25 41.44
N ALA A 8 -2.92 -36.43 40.50
CA ALA A 8 -2.23 -36.23 39.22
C ALA A 8 -1.94 -34.73 39.10
N LEU A 9 -0.66 -34.38 39.19
CA LEU A 9 -0.12 -33.06 38.85
C LEU A 9 -0.28 -32.88 37.33
N THR A 10 -1.21 -32.04 36.90
CA THR A 10 -1.15 -31.47 35.55
C THR A 10 -0.45 -30.12 35.67
N MET A 11 0.75 -30.03 35.12
CA MET A 11 1.40 -28.75 34.83
C MET A 11 0.41 -27.90 34.01
N CYS A 12 -0.20 -26.90 34.63
CA CYS A 12 -0.81 -25.80 33.90
C CYS A 12 0.33 -25.03 33.24
N THR A 13 0.64 -25.35 31.98
CA THR A 13 1.25 -24.38 31.08
C THR A 13 0.31 -23.20 31.03
N VAL A 14 0.70 -22.10 31.66
CA VAL A 14 0.02 -20.82 31.55
C VAL A 14 0.18 -20.37 30.10
N LEU A 15 -0.78 -20.74 29.26
CA LEU A 15 -1.01 -20.07 28.00
C LEU A 15 -1.48 -18.66 28.38
N GLY A 16 -0.53 -17.73 28.44
CA GLY A 16 -0.85 -16.31 28.51
C GLY A 16 -1.65 -15.98 27.26
N VAL A 17 -2.96 -15.85 27.41
CA VAL A 17 -3.82 -15.27 26.37
C VAL A 17 -3.42 -13.80 26.29
N SER A 18 -2.47 -13.47 25.42
CA SER A 18 -2.22 -12.08 25.08
C SER A 18 -3.38 -11.64 24.21
N ALA A 19 -4.33 -10.91 24.81
CA ALA A 19 -5.31 -10.18 24.02
C ALA A 19 -4.57 -9.20 23.10
N GLN A 20 -5.05 -9.05 21.87
CA GLN A 20 -4.55 -8.04 20.94
C GLN A 20 -4.77 -6.66 21.57
N GLU A 21 -3.73 -5.83 21.63
CA GLU A 21 -3.82 -4.51 22.24
C GLU A 21 -4.39 -3.52 21.21
N VAL A 22 -5.59 -2.98 21.46
CA VAL A 22 -6.14 -1.86 20.68
C VAL A 22 -5.56 -0.58 21.26
N VAL A 23 -4.69 0.08 20.50
CA VAL A 23 -4.07 1.36 20.90
C VAL A 23 -5.10 2.48 20.77
N TRP A 24 -5.79 2.52 19.63
CA TRP A 24 -6.96 3.37 19.41
C TRP A 24 -7.83 2.82 18.29
N GLN A 25 -9.12 3.18 18.31
CA GLN A 25 -10.08 2.91 17.25
C GLN A 25 -10.80 4.22 16.91
N LYS A 26 -11.10 4.42 15.63
CA LYS A 26 -11.92 5.54 15.16
C LYS A 26 -12.93 5.07 14.12
N ASP A 27 -14.19 5.40 14.39
CA ASP A 27 -15.26 5.32 13.42
C ASP A 27 -15.48 6.73 12.85
N ILE A 28 -15.30 6.87 11.53
CA ILE A 28 -15.51 8.11 10.79
C ILE A 28 -16.89 7.97 10.13
N PRO A 29 -17.91 8.66 10.68
CA PRO A 29 -19.26 8.49 10.21
C PRO A 29 -19.40 9.01 8.80
N SER A 30 -20.08 8.23 7.95
CA SER A 30 -20.52 8.70 6.65
C SER A 30 -22.03 8.70 6.55
N SER A 31 -22.55 9.71 5.87
CA SER A 31 -23.96 9.77 5.49
C SER A 31 -24.26 8.97 4.22
N THR A 32 -23.25 8.39 3.57
CA THR A 32 -23.36 7.73 2.26
C THR A 32 -22.70 6.36 2.23
N GLN A 33 -22.78 5.70 1.08
CA GLN A 33 -21.97 4.50 0.83
C GLN A 33 -20.54 4.95 0.52
N ASP A 34 -19.59 4.56 1.36
CA ASP A 34 -18.19 4.96 1.21
C ASP A 34 -17.32 3.77 0.85
N PHE A 35 -16.39 3.98 -0.07
CA PHE A 35 -15.39 3.00 -0.45
C PHE A 35 -14.04 3.42 0.10
N LEU A 36 -13.54 2.74 1.13
CA LEU A 36 -12.16 2.92 1.56
C LEU A 36 -11.23 2.21 0.58
N SER A 37 -10.27 2.94 -0.01
CA SER A 37 -9.32 2.37 -0.96
C SER A 37 -7.95 2.09 -0.34
N HIS A 38 -7.43 2.99 0.50
CA HIS A 38 -6.09 2.83 1.05
C HIS A 38 -5.87 3.60 2.35
N VAL A 39 -4.96 3.11 3.20
CA VAL A 39 -4.38 3.88 4.30
C VAL A 39 -2.87 4.03 4.12
N THR A 40 -2.45 5.28 3.94
CA THR A 40 -1.04 5.64 3.79
C THR A 40 -0.48 6.26 5.06
N THR A 41 0.46 5.58 5.71
CA THR A 41 1.29 6.20 6.75
C THR A 41 2.43 7.04 6.19
N THR A 42 2.60 8.24 6.75
CA THR A 42 3.71 9.14 6.46
C THR A 42 4.95 8.76 7.26
N ILE A 43 6.10 9.33 6.89
CA ILE A 43 7.39 9.07 7.53
C ILE A 43 7.38 9.45 9.02
N ASP A 44 6.62 10.49 9.39
CA ASP A 44 6.38 10.90 10.77
C ASP A 44 5.19 10.21 11.43
N GLY A 45 4.72 9.07 10.92
CA GLY A 45 3.71 8.24 11.57
C GLY A 45 2.29 8.82 11.61
N GLN A 46 2.01 9.83 10.79
CA GLN A 46 0.64 10.30 10.55
C GLN A 46 -0.05 9.40 9.52
N TYR A 47 -1.38 9.50 9.40
CA TYR A 47 -2.18 8.63 8.55
C TYR A 47 -2.94 9.47 7.53
N LEU A 48 -2.96 9.04 6.28
CA LEU A 48 -3.92 9.50 5.29
C LEU A 48 -4.83 8.33 4.93
N ILE A 49 -6.12 8.49 5.21
CA ILE A 49 -7.15 7.57 4.77
C ILE A 49 -7.71 8.13 3.47
N SER A 50 -7.77 7.30 2.45
CA SER A 50 -8.24 7.68 1.14
C SER A 50 -9.30 6.71 0.64
N GLY A 51 -10.30 7.26 -0.03
CA GLY A 51 -11.42 6.50 -0.56
C GLY A 51 -12.32 7.35 -1.44
N SER A 52 -13.52 6.85 -1.67
CA SER A 52 -14.55 7.57 -2.42
C SER A 52 -15.84 7.62 -1.62
N SER A 53 -16.49 8.78 -1.59
CA SER A 53 -17.79 8.97 -0.92
C SER A 53 -18.65 9.94 -1.72
N ILE A 54 -19.95 9.92 -1.46
CA ILE A 54 -20.87 10.92 -2.02
C ILE A 54 -20.86 12.07 -1.03
N HIS A 55 -20.39 13.25 -1.46
CA HIS A 55 -20.24 14.38 -0.55
C HIS A 55 -21.63 14.86 -0.08
N PRO A 56 -21.94 14.85 1.23
CA PRO A 56 -23.24 15.28 1.70
C PRO A 56 -23.44 16.79 1.53
N PRO A 57 -24.67 17.26 1.30
CA PRO A 57 -24.96 18.68 1.21
C PRO A 57 -24.76 19.33 2.60
N THR A 58 -23.59 19.91 2.84
CA THR A 58 -23.35 20.70 4.05
C THR A 58 -24.08 22.03 3.94
N GLY A 59 -24.90 22.35 4.94
CA GLY A 59 -25.67 23.59 5.00
C GLY A 59 -24.79 24.83 4.92
N SER A 60 -25.20 25.77 4.06
CA SER A 60 -24.61 27.10 3.78
C SER A 60 -23.56 27.18 2.65
N ARG A 61 -24.12 27.19 1.42
CA ARG A 61 -23.74 27.98 0.22
C ARG A 61 -22.43 27.66 -0.55
N THR A 62 -22.62 27.52 -1.87
CA THR A 62 -21.74 27.89 -3.01
C THR A 62 -20.74 26.90 -3.62
N ALA A 63 -20.81 25.59 -3.35
CA ALA A 63 -20.24 24.61 -4.28
C ALA A 63 -21.37 23.98 -5.11
N GLN A 64 -21.32 24.07 -6.44
CA GLN A 64 -22.06 23.13 -7.29
C GLN A 64 -21.58 21.74 -6.88
N GLN A 65 -22.45 20.89 -6.34
CA GLN A 65 -22.10 19.54 -5.93
C GLN A 65 -22.66 18.55 -6.96
N ASN A 66 -21.88 17.51 -7.27
CA ASN A 66 -22.39 16.38 -8.03
C ASN A 66 -23.16 15.43 -7.08
N ALA A 67 -24.01 14.57 -7.63
CA ALA A 67 -24.63 13.47 -6.88
C ALA A 67 -23.82 12.16 -7.02
N GLY A 68 -22.58 12.25 -7.52
CA GLY A 68 -21.71 11.12 -7.81
C GLY A 68 -20.73 10.83 -6.68
N TYR A 69 -19.93 9.78 -6.85
CA TYR A 69 -18.80 9.51 -5.97
C TYR A 69 -17.69 10.52 -6.23
N ASN A 70 -16.99 10.92 -5.18
CA ASN A 70 -15.91 11.90 -5.21
C ASN A 70 -14.71 11.33 -4.46
N PHE A 71 -13.51 11.83 -4.76
CA PHE A 71 -12.34 11.49 -3.96
C PHE A 71 -12.53 12.07 -2.56
N HIS A 72 -12.33 11.25 -1.53
CA HIS A 72 -12.46 11.63 -0.14
C HIS A 72 -11.20 11.27 0.62
N LEU A 73 -10.65 12.26 1.32
CA LEU A 73 -9.38 12.16 2.02
C LEU A 73 -9.54 12.66 3.45
N MET A 74 -9.02 11.88 4.39
CA MET A 74 -8.97 12.25 5.80
C MET A 74 -7.53 12.06 6.31
N LYS A 75 -6.89 13.15 6.73
CA LYS A 75 -5.58 13.10 7.37
C LYS A 75 -5.74 13.08 8.88
N LEU A 76 -5.11 12.11 9.53
CA LEU A 76 -5.02 11.97 10.98
C LEU A 76 -3.58 12.17 11.47
N ASN A 77 -3.43 12.75 12.66
CA ASN A 77 -2.13 12.85 13.32
C ASN A 77 -1.68 11.50 13.92
N GLN A 78 -0.52 11.46 14.58
CA GLN A 78 0.02 10.22 15.19
C GLN A 78 -0.91 9.60 16.25
N GLN A 79 -1.78 10.41 16.86
CA GLN A 79 -2.74 10.04 17.90
C GLN A 79 -4.12 9.65 17.33
N GLY A 80 -4.32 9.72 16.02
CA GLY A 80 -5.62 9.42 15.37
C GLY A 80 -6.60 10.59 15.37
N GLU A 81 -6.18 11.79 15.80
CA GLU A 81 -7.01 12.99 15.74
C GLU A 81 -7.01 13.56 14.33
N GLU A 82 -8.14 14.15 13.92
CA GLU A 82 -8.27 14.75 12.59
C GLU A 82 -7.38 15.99 12.45
N VAL A 83 -6.65 16.05 11.35
CA VAL A 83 -5.85 17.22 10.95
C VAL A 83 -6.59 18.02 9.89
N TRP A 84 -7.07 17.34 8.85
CA TRP A 84 -7.91 17.92 7.81
C TRP A 84 -8.68 16.83 7.06
N GLU A 85 -9.77 17.26 6.44
CA GLU A 85 -10.58 16.48 5.51
C GLU A 85 -10.70 17.23 4.17
N LYS A 86 -10.61 16.51 3.05
CA LYS A 86 -10.69 17.08 1.70
C LYS A 86 -11.53 16.20 0.78
N TYR A 87 -12.22 16.88 -0.14
CA TYR A 87 -12.95 16.27 -1.25
C TYR A 87 -12.40 16.83 -2.56
N PHE A 88 -12.29 15.98 -3.59
CA PHE A 88 -12.07 16.41 -4.96
C PHE A 88 -13.16 15.84 -5.86
N SER A 89 -13.88 16.72 -6.53
CA SER A 89 -15.10 16.39 -7.27
C SER A 89 -15.00 16.76 -8.75
N GLY A 90 -15.49 15.88 -9.61
CA GLY A 90 -15.86 16.18 -11.00
C GLY A 90 -17.38 16.31 -11.15
N LYS A 91 -17.92 16.36 -12.36
CA LYS A 91 -19.38 16.48 -12.58
C LYS A 91 -20.15 15.15 -12.47
N ASN A 92 -19.44 14.03 -12.50
CA ASN A 92 -19.98 12.68 -12.55
C ASN A 92 -19.30 11.81 -11.48
N HIS A 93 -19.37 10.48 -11.57
CA HIS A 93 -18.67 9.60 -10.64
C HIS A 93 -17.14 9.69 -10.82
N ASP A 94 -16.43 9.81 -9.71
CA ASP A 94 -14.97 9.83 -9.62
C ASP A 94 -14.54 8.93 -8.45
N PHE A 95 -13.78 7.88 -8.76
CA PHE A 95 -13.38 6.85 -7.79
C PHE A 95 -11.88 6.89 -7.52
N LEU A 96 -11.49 7.11 -6.27
CA LEU A 96 -10.09 7.10 -5.84
C LEU A 96 -9.61 5.67 -5.61
N SER A 97 -8.67 5.21 -6.43
CA SER A 97 -8.21 3.82 -6.40
C SER A 97 -6.89 3.64 -5.63
N ALA A 98 -5.97 4.59 -5.74
CA ALA A 98 -4.67 4.48 -5.09
C ALA A 98 -4.10 5.85 -4.68
N THR A 99 -3.30 5.82 -3.61
CA THR A 99 -2.62 7.00 -3.07
C THR A 99 -1.18 6.62 -2.70
N VAL A 100 -0.23 7.52 -2.94
CA VAL A 100 1.16 7.35 -2.48
C VAL A 100 1.65 8.62 -1.78
N ASN A 101 2.35 8.46 -0.66
CA ASN A 101 3.08 9.56 -0.02
C ASN A 101 4.37 9.85 -0.78
N THR A 102 4.74 11.13 -0.85
CA THR A 102 5.97 11.54 -1.54
C THR A 102 7.11 11.76 -0.55
N GLN A 103 8.34 11.56 -1.02
CA GLN A 103 9.57 11.72 -0.23
C GLN A 103 9.80 13.18 0.21
N GLU A 104 9.33 14.14 -0.59
CA GLU A 104 9.34 15.58 -0.25
C GLU A 104 8.13 16.03 0.58
N GLY A 105 7.17 15.15 0.84
CA GLY A 105 5.96 15.47 1.59
C GLY A 105 4.74 15.79 0.72
N GLY A 106 3.57 15.49 1.26
CA GLY A 106 2.32 15.45 0.50
C GLY A 106 2.14 14.13 -0.26
N TYR A 107 1.16 14.10 -1.15
CA TYR A 107 0.63 12.87 -1.73
C TYR A 107 0.37 13.02 -3.24
N LEU A 108 0.35 11.89 -3.94
CA LEU A 108 -0.24 11.76 -5.27
C LEU A 108 -1.43 10.81 -5.19
N LEU A 109 -2.58 11.30 -5.63
CA LEU A 109 -3.84 10.57 -5.74
C LEU A 109 -3.99 10.09 -7.18
N ALA A 110 -4.41 8.85 -7.36
CA ALA A 110 -4.72 8.27 -8.66
C ALA A 110 -6.07 7.55 -8.60
N GLY A 111 -7.01 8.02 -9.40
CA GLY A 111 -8.34 7.43 -9.50
C GLY A 111 -8.89 7.46 -10.91
N THR A 112 -10.10 6.94 -11.06
CA THR A 112 -10.84 6.84 -12.31
C THR A 112 -11.93 7.89 -12.32
N SER A 113 -11.96 8.74 -13.34
CA SER A 113 -12.93 9.83 -13.47
C SER A 113 -13.80 9.67 -14.71
N TYR A 114 -15.12 9.73 -14.53
CA TYR A 114 -16.11 9.78 -15.61
C TYR A 114 -16.53 11.22 -15.94
N SER A 115 -15.73 12.20 -15.49
CA SER A 115 -16.08 13.62 -15.48
C SER A 115 -15.35 14.40 -16.57
N GLY A 116 -16.10 15.23 -17.29
CA GLY A 116 -15.53 16.36 -18.05
C GLY A 116 -15.06 17.49 -17.13
N LYS A 117 -14.60 18.61 -17.72
CA LYS A 117 -14.14 19.76 -16.93
C LYS A 117 -15.27 20.37 -16.10
N GLY A 118 -14.98 20.69 -14.84
CA GLY A 118 -15.90 21.36 -13.93
C GLY A 118 -15.75 20.89 -12.49
N LEU A 119 -16.32 21.67 -11.57
CA LEU A 119 -16.04 21.56 -10.14
C LEU A 119 -14.52 21.69 -9.90
N ASP A 120 -13.88 20.69 -9.30
CA ASP A 120 -12.44 20.69 -9.05
C ASP A 120 -11.63 20.20 -10.26
N LYS A 121 -12.25 19.44 -11.17
CA LYS A 121 -11.58 18.89 -12.34
C LYS A 121 -11.29 19.96 -13.41
N LYS A 122 -10.00 20.16 -13.73
CA LYS A 122 -9.51 21.24 -14.60
C LYS A 122 -9.39 20.88 -16.08
N GLU A 123 -9.29 19.59 -16.40
CA GLU A 123 -9.10 19.07 -17.76
C GLU A 123 -10.38 18.36 -18.25
N GLU A 124 -10.63 18.39 -19.57
CA GLU A 124 -11.76 17.67 -20.17
C GLU A 124 -11.56 16.14 -20.10
N SER A 125 -12.66 15.40 -20.17
CA SER A 125 -12.59 13.94 -20.40
C SER A 125 -12.08 13.68 -21.82
N LYS A 126 -11.33 12.59 -22.02
CA LYS A 126 -10.84 12.15 -23.33
C LYS A 126 -11.66 10.98 -23.90
N GLY A 127 -12.53 10.38 -23.10
CA GLY A 127 -13.31 9.19 -23.44
C GLY A 127 -14.46 8.95 -22.45
N GLY A 128 -14.73 7.68 -22.15
CA GLY A 128 -15.75 7.30 -21.17
C GLY A 128 -15.24 7.50 -19.73
N SER A 129 -14.10 6.89 -19.38
CA SER A 129 -13.38 7.15 -18.14
C SER A 129 -11.88 7.37 -18.38
N ASP A 130 -11.29 8.26 -17.59
CA ASP A 130 -9.86 8.56 -17.66
C ASP A 130 -9.18 8.35 -16.29
N PHE A 131 -7.86 8.20 -16.29
CA PHE A 131 -7.08 8.41 -15.06
C PHE A 131 -7.19 9.89 -14.67
N TRP A 132 -7.57 10.15 -13.42
CA TRP A 132 -7.49 11.47 -12.81
C TRP A 132 -6.48 11.45 -11.69
N LEU A 133 -5.40 12.22 -11.90
CA LEU A 133 -4.28 12.31 -11.00
C LEU A 133 -4.28 13.67 -10.33
N ILE A 134 -4.09 13.71 -9.01
CA ILE A 134 -4.04 14.95 -8.24
C ILE A 134 -2.85 14.90 -7.29
N ARG A 135 -1.89 15.80 -7.47
CA ARG A 135 -0.78 15.99 -6.55
C ARG A 135 -1.18 17.05 -5.53
N ILE A 136 -1.08 16.71 -4.24
CA ILE A 136 -1.42 17.60 -3.12
C ILE A 136 -0.25 17.76 -2.14
N ASN A 137 -0.07 18.93 -1.53
CA ASN A 137 0.94 19.13 -0.50
C ASN A 137 0.56 18.41 0.83
N GLU A 138 1.37 18.57 1.89
CA GLU A 138 1.11 17.94 3.19
C GLU A 138 -0.12 18.50 3.95
N PHE A 139 -0.63 19.63 3.50
CA PHE A 139 -1.80 20.34 4.04
C PHE A 139 -3.09 20.07 3.24
N GLY A 140 -2.99 19.28 2.17
CA GLY A 140 -4.13 18.93 1.32
C GLY A 140 -4.43 19.95 0.22
N ASP A 141 -3.55 20.91 -0.04
CA ASP A 141 -3.71 21.86 -1.15
C ASP A 141 -3.22 21.25 -2.46
N GLU A 142 -3.98 21.47 -3.53
CA GLU A 142 -3.62 21.01 -4.87
C GLU A 142 -2.36 21.73 -5.39
N LEU A 143 -1.39 20.95 -5.84
CA LEU A 143 -0.20 21.42 -6.56
C LEU A 143 -0.41 21.35 -8.09
N TRP A 144 -0.92 20.22 -8.57
CA TRP A 144 -1.30 20.02 -9.98
C TRP A 144 -2.28 18.85 -10.12
N GLN A 145 -2.98 18.79 -11.25
CA GLN A 145 -3.77 17.64 -11.66
C GLN A 145 -3.56 17.29 -13.13
N LYS A 146 -3.87 16.04 -13.50
CA LYS A 146 -3.78 15.51 -14.87
C LYS A 146 -4.96 14.58 -15.18
N THR A 147 -5.47 14.67 -16.40
CA THR A 147 -6.37 13.68 -17.00
C THR A 147 -5.60 12.91 -18.08
N ILE A 148 -5.43 11.61 -17.86
CA ILE A 148 -4.67 10.73 -18.76
C ILE A 148 -5.58 9.61 -19.23
N GLY A 149 -5.74 9.49 -20.54
CA GLY A 149 -6.65 8.55 -21.16
C GLY A 149 -6.77 8.79 -22.66
N GLY A 150 -7.63 8.01 -23.30
CA GLY A 150 -7.95 8.03 -24.72
C GLY A 150 -9.44 7.98 -24.96
N ALA A 151 -9.84 7.51 -26.16
CA ALA A 151 -11.26 7.37 -26.50
C ALA A 151 -11.93 6.14 -25.85
N SER A 152 -11.14 5.24 -25.25
CA SER A 152 -11.59 4.04 -24.55
C SER A 152 -11.78 4.32 -23.07
N ASP A 153 -12.24 3.32 -22.31
CA ASP A 153 -12.33 3.43 -20.85
C ASP A 153 -10.99 3.06 -20.22
N GLU A 154 -10.44 3.96 -19.41
CA GLU A 154 -9.27 3.72 -18.59
C GLU A 154 -9.60 3.73 -17.08
N GLU A 155 -9.06 2.76 -16.35
CA GLU A 155 -9.25 2.60 -14.90
C GLU A 155 -7.90 2.68 -14.17
N ALA A 156 -7.69 3.69 -13.32
CA ALA A 156 -6.48 3.76 -12.50
C ALA A 156 -6.51 2.70 -11.40
N ARG A 157 -5.39 2.02 -11.15
CA ARG A 157 -5.29 0.95 -10.13
C ARG A 157 -4.17 1.15 -9.13
N ALA A 158 -3.01 1.62 -9.56
CA ALA A 158 -1.86 1.75 -8.68
C ALA A 158 -1.02 2.99 -9.03
N VAL A 159 -0.42 3.58 -7.99
CA VAL A 159 0.53 4.68 -8.13
C VAL A 159 1.69 4.49 -7.16
N ILE A 160 2.90 4.76 -7.64
CA ILE A 160 4.12 4.72 -6.82
C ILE A 160 5.00 5.94 -7.13
N GLN A 161 5.83 6.33 -6.18
CA GLN A 161 6.92 7.28 -6.41
C GLN A 161 8.24 6.53 -6.64
N THR A 162 9.01 6.95 -7.63
CA THR A 162 10.33 6.41 -7.96
C THR A 162 11.46 7.20 -7.30
N THR A 163 12.68 6.66 -7.33
CA THR A 163 13.87 7.28 -6.69
C THR A 163 14.32 8.58 -7.35
N ASP A 164 13.80 8.91 -8.53
CA ASP A 164 14.01 10.18 -9.23
C ASP A 164 12.93 11.23 -8.91
N PHE A 165 12.11 10.98 -7.88
CA PHE A 165 10.95 11.79 -7.45
C PHE A 165 9.80 11.87 -8.47
N GLY A 166 9.92 11.17 -9.60
CA GLY A 166 8.84 10.94 -10.54
C GLY A 166 7.86 9.87 -10.05
N PHE A 167 6.90 9.53 -10.91
CA PHE A 167 5.84 8.59 -10.59
C PHE A 167 5.65 7.55 -11.69
N TYR A 168 5.27 6.34 -11.28
CA TYR A 168 4.57 5.42 -12.16
C TYR A 168 3.11 5.36 -11.72
N VAL A 169 2.21 5.46 -12.70
CA VAL A 169 0.79 5.15 -12.56
C VAL A 169 0.50 3.97 -13.46
N ALA A 170 -0.19 2.97 -12.93
CA ALA A 170 -0.62 1.82 -13.70
C ALA A 170 -2.12 1.60 -13.48
N GLY A 171 -2.75 1.09 -14.52
CA GLY A 171 -4.17 0.79 -14.52
C GLY A 171 -4.52 0.01 -15.78
N ASN A 172 -5.79 0.03 -16.12
CA ASN A 172 -6.30 -0.73 -17.23
C ASN A 172 -6.85 0.15 -18.33
N ILE A 173 -6.81 -0.38 -19.55
CA ILE A 173 -7.49 0.15 -20.72
C ILE A 173 -8.41 -0.95 -21.27
N GLN A 174 -9.67 -0.61 -21.53
CA GLN A 174 -10.69 -1.59 -21.91
C GLN A 174 -11.09 -1.47 -23.38
N ASN A 175 -11.18 -2.61 -24.06
CA ASN A 175 -11.65 -2.75 -25.44
C ASN A 175 -11.05 -1.71 -26.42
N SER A 176 -9.76 -1.38 -26.23
CA SER A 176 -9.11 -0.36 -27.05
C SER A 176 -8.50 -0.98 -28.29
N GLU A 177 -8.61 -0.29 -29.43
CA GLU A 177 -7.82 -0.60 -30.64
C GLU A 177 -6.31 -0.53 -30.37
N LYS A 178 -5.91 0.18 -29.31
CA LYS A 178 -4.52 0.22 -28.87
C LYS A 178 -4.11 -0.99 -28.01
N GLY A 179 -5.06 -1.74 -27.48
CA GLY A 179 -4.84 -2.93 -26.67
C GLY A 179 -4.48 -4.18 -27.48
N TYR A 180 -4.33 -5.30 -26.77
CA TYR A 180 -4.15 -6.65 -27.31
C TYR A 180 -5.39 -7.53 -27.08
N GLY A 181 -6.19 -7.21 -26.05
CA GLY A 181 -7.33 -8.00 -25.62
C GLY A 181 -8.51 -7.16 -25.13
N SER A 182 -9.36 -7.76 -24.32
CA SER A 182 -10.56 -7.09 -23.77
C SER A 182 -10.20 -6.08 -22.67
N LYS A 183 -9.12 -6.34 -21.94
CA LYS A 183 -8.61 -5.47 -20.88
C LYS A 183 -7.10 -5.62 -20.84
N ASP A 184 -6.40 -4.53 -21.10
CA ASP A 184 -4.94 -4.47 -21.09
C ASP A 184 -4.46 -3.49 -20.04
N ILE A 185 -3.16 -3.40 -19.86
CA ILE A 185 -2.50 -2.55 -18.86
C ILE A 185 -2.01 -1.28 -19.53
N LEU A 186 -2.32 -0.13 -18.96
CA LEU A 186 -1.70 1.16 -19.30
C LEU A 186 -0.78 1.59 -18.16
N ILE A 187 0.50 1.81 -18.49
CA ILE A 187 1.51 2.33 -17.57
C ILE A 187 1.95 3.69 -18.05
N VAL A 188 1.95 4.66 -17.13
CA VAL A 188 2.34 6.03 -17.40
C VAL A 188 3.47 6.41 -16.45
N LYS A 189 4.60 6.85 -17.01
CA LYS A 189 5.70 7.44 -16.25
C LYS A 189 5.57 8.96 -16.27
N LEU A 190 5.64 9.59 -15.11
CA LEU A 190 5.58 11.04 -14.94
C LEU A 190 6.85 11.55 -14.27
N ASP A 191 7.23 12.79 -14.56
CA ASP A 191 8.19 13.52 -13.74
C ASP A 191 7.52 14.03 -12.44
N LYS A 192 8.33 14.63 -11.55
CA LYS A 192 7.85 15.17 -10.27
C LYS A 192 6.75 16.25 -10.40
N ASN A 193 6.67 16.91 -11.55
CA ASN A 193 5.73 17.99 -11.83
C ASN A 193 4.50 17.50 -12.62
N GLY A 194 4.35 16.20 -12.82
CA GLY A 194 3.23 15.61 -13.58
C GLY A 194 3.37 15.73 -15.08
N LYS A 195 4.57 16.02 -15.61
CA LYS A 195 4.83 15.92 -17.06
C LYS A 195 4.95 14.45 -17.42
N GLU A 196 4.21 14.03 -18.43
CA GLU A 196 4.34 12.69 -18.99
C GLU A 196 5.69 12.48 -19.67
N ILE A 197 6.39 11.42 -19.26
CA ILE A 197 7.68 11.00 -19.82
C ILE A 197 7.45 9.90 -20.86
N SER A 198 6.61 8.91 -20.56
CA SER A 198 6.33 7.78 -21.44
C SER A 198 5.03 7.08 -21.08
N GLN A 199 4.42 6.44 -22.07
CA GLN A 199 3.34 5.46 -21.87
C GLN A 199 3.75 4.10 -22.44
N LEU A 200 3.30 3.04 -21.77
CA LEU A 200 3.50 1.65 -22.18
C LEU A 200 2.18 0.88 -22.03
N ILE A 201 1.75 0.23 -23.11
CA ILE A 201 0.63 -0.73 -23.07
C ILE A 201 1.18 -2.15 -23.05
N LEU A 202 0.75 -2.93 -22.05
CA LEU A 202 1.08 -4.35 -21.90
C LEU A 202 -0.18 -5.19 -21.87
N GLY A 203 -0.17 -6.37 -22.49
CA GLY A 203 -1.26 -7.32 -22.37
C GLY A 203 -1.21 -8.45 -23.39
N GLY A 204 -2.10 -9.42 -23.20
CA GLY A 204 -2.29 -10.58 -24.05
C GLY A 204 -3.63 -10.55 -24.77
N LYS A 205 -4.05 -11.68 -25.34
CA LYS A 205 -5.31 -11.77 -26.12
C LYS A 205 -6.60 -11.65 -25.30
N GLY A 206 -6.50 -11.45 -23.98
CA GLY A 206 -7.57 -11.64 -23.02
C GLY A 206 -7.69 -10.48 -22.03
N LEU A 207 -7.87 -10.82 -20.76
CA LEU A 207 -7.95 -9.86 -19.66
C LEU A 207 -6.63 -9.88 -18.87
N ASP A 208 -6.09 -8.69 -18.63
CA ASP A 208 -4.90 -8.44 -17.82
C ASP A 208 -5.20 -7.27 -16.87
N GLU A 209 -5.35 -7.52 -15.57
CA GLU A 209 -5.76 -6.54 -14.56
C GLU A 209 -4.62 -6.19 -13.60
N VAL A 210 -4.34 -4.89 -13.42
CA VAL A 210 -3.30 -4.45 -12.48
C VAL A 210 -3.83 -4.52 -11.06
N GLU A 211 -3.18 -5.32 -10.22
CA GLU A 211 -3.55 -5.50 -8.80
C GLU A 211 -2.65 -4.67 -7.88
N LYS A 212 -1.34 -4.73 -8.10
CA LYS A 212 -0.37 -4.03 -7.25
C LYS A 212 0.83 -3.56 -8.03
N MET A 213 1.41 -2.44 -7.59
CA MET A 213 2.69 -1.94 -8.07
C MET A 213 3.52 -1.48 -6.88
N ILE A 214 4.82 -1.81 -6.89
CA ILE A 214 5.79 -1.36 -5.88
C ILE A 214 7.04 -0.78 -6.57
N PRO A 215 7.71 0.23 -5.98
CA PRO A 215 8.98 0.71 -6.50
C PRO A 215 10.08 -0.34 -6.31
N THR A 216 11.07 -0.34 -7.20
CA THR A 216 12.27 -1.17 -7.08
C THR A 216 13.50 -0.33 -6.72
N LEU A 217 14.50 -0.94 -6.06
CA LEU A 217 15.69 -0.24 -5.55
C LEU A 217 16.53 0.45 -6.64
N ASP A 218 16.47 -0.04 -7.87
CA ASP A 218 17.13 0.53 -9.06
C ASP A 218 16.35 1.71 -9.68
N GLY A 219 15.23 2.12 -9.09
CA GLY A 219 14.40 3.23 -9.56
C GLY A 219 13.32 2.85 -10.58
N GLY A 220 13.19 1.56 -10.90
CA GLY A 220 12.09 1.00 -11.69
C GLY A 220 10.81 0.73 -10.89
N ALA A 221 10.02 -0.22 -11.39
CA ALA A 221 8.78 -0.68 -10.78
C ALA A 221 8.60 -2.19 -10.93
N LEU A 222 7.92 -2.83 -9.97
CA LEU A 222 7.43 -4.19 -10.11
C LEU A 222 5.90 -4.16 -10.10
N LEU A 223 5.28 -4.75 -11.11
CA LEU A 223 3.84 -4.84 -11.27
C LEU A 223 3.39 -6.28 -11.08
N GLY A 224 2.30 -6.44 -10.34
CA GLY A 224 1.57 -7.68 -10.22
C GLY A 224 0.25 -7.52 -10.95
N ILE A 225 0.05 -8.38 -11.95
CA ILE A 225 -1.12 -8.38 -12.83
C ILE A 225 -1.84 -9.72 -12.71
N TYR A 226 -3.14 -9.69 -12.40
CA TYR A 226 -3.99 -10.86 -12.56
C TYR A 226 -4.32 -11.03 -14.04
N SER A 227 -3.87 -12.13 -14.63
CA SER A 227 -3.98 -12.35 -16.06
C SER A 227 -4.82 -13.57 -16.36
N ARG A 228 -5.82 -13.41 -17.23
CA ARG A 228 -6.59 -14.48 -17.88
C ARG A 228 -6.30 -14.55 -19.38
N SER A 229 -5.12 -14.10 -19.79
CA SER A 229 -4.73 -13.97 -21.20
C SER A 229 -3.64 -14.97 -21.63
N GLY A 230 -3.74 -15.44 -22.88
CA GLY A 230 -2.67 -16.20 -23.53
C GLY A 230 -1.65 -15.31 -24.21
N GLU A 231 -0.50 -15.88 -24.59
CA GLU A 231 0.56 -15.15 -25.29
C GLU A 231 0.11 -14.60 -26.65
N VAL A 232 0.72 -13.49 -27.07
CA VAL A 232 0.57 -12.94 -28.42
C VAL A 232 1.85 -13.20 -29.20
N LEU A 233 1.85 -14.28 -29.99
CA LEU A 233 2.94 -14.57 -30.93
C LEU A 233 2.99 -13.49 -32.01
N GLN A 234 4.07 -12.71 -32.07
CA GLN A 234 4.35 -11.87 -33.23
C GLN A 234 4.65 -12.78 -34.43
N SER A 235 3.69 -12.89 -35.34
CA SER A 235 3.90 -13.53 -36.63
C SER A 235 4.59 -12.52 -37.56
N GLY A 236 5.88 -12.75 -37.83
CA GLY A 236 6.65 -11.96 -38.80
C GLY A 236 7.76 -11.12 -38.17
N LYS A 237 8.83 -10.92 -38.95
CA LYS A 237 10.11 -10.25 -38.61
C LYS A 237 9.97 -9.03 -37.69
N PRO A 238 11.00 -8.71 -36.88
CA PRO A 238 11.04 -7.43 -36.18
C PRO A 238 11.05 -6.33 -37.24
N GLU A 239 9.91 -5.69 -37.46
CA GLU A 239 9.90 -4.40 -38.09
C GLU A 239 10.65 -3.49 -37.12
N SER A 240 11.89 -3.14 -37.48
CA SER A 240 12.52 -1.90 -37.05
C SER A 240 11.71 -0.74 -37.65
N GLY A 241 10.46 -0.61 -37.23
CA GLY A 241 9.54 0.43 -37.59
C GLY A 241 9.45 1.38 -36.42
N SER A 242 10.45 2.24 -36.27
CA SER A 242 10.17 3.59 -35.78
C SER A 242 9.23 4.20 -36.82
N THR A 243 7.93 4.01 -36.65
CA THR A 243 6.92 4.79 -37.36
C THR A 243 6.98 6.18 -36.75
N SER A 244 7.87 7.00 -37.28
CA SER A 244 7.80 8.45 -37.12
C SER A 244 6.46 8.90 -37.72
N LEU A 245 5.45 9.02 -36.87
CA LEU A 245 4.24 9.76 -37.22
C LEU A 245 4.68 11.18 -37.57
N ASN A 246 4.32 11.62 -38.77
CA ASN A 246 4.62 12.95 -39.28
C ASN A 246 4.30 14.02 -38.23
N ALA A 247 5.34 14.70 -37.77
CA ALA A 247 5.24 15.83 -36.86
C ALA A 247 4.58 17.01 -37.59
N ASN A 248 3.27 17.13 -37.44
CA ASN A 248 2.52 18.38 -37.59
C ASN A 248 1.21 18.30 -36.81
N SER A 249 1.29 18.09 -35.50
CA SER A 249 0.36 18.62 -34.50
C SER A 249 0.97 18.46 -33.11
N SER A 250 0.61 19.37 -32.21
CA SER A 250 1.18 19.59 -30.88
C SER A 250 1.20 18.36 -29.95
N SER A 251 2.41 18.04 -29.45
CA SER A 251 2.73 17.32 -28.20
C SER A 251 1.98 16.02 -27.86
N SER A 252 2.12 14.97 -28.67
CA SER A 252 1.81 13.60 -28.24
C SER A 252 3.08 12.81 -27.94
N THR A 253 3.25 12.38 -26.68
CA THR A 253 4.22 11.36 -26.31
C THR A 253 3.84 10.08 -27.05
N ALA A 254 4.71 9.53 -27.88
CA ALA A 254 4.43 8.28 -28.59
C ALA A 254 4.35 7.12 -27.57
N GLY A 255 3.15 6.56 -27.38
CA GLY A 255 2.94 5.39 -26.51
C GLY A 255 3.58 4.14 -27.11
N SER A 256 4.41 3.47 -26.32
CA SER A 256 5.00 2.18 -26.67
C SER A 256 4.03 1.04 -26.34
N LYS A 257 4.17 -0.11 -27.00
CA LYS A 257 3.40 -1.31 -26.67
C LYS A 257 4.32 -2.51 -26.63
N GLN A 258 4.03 -3.45 -25.74
CA GLN A 258 4.72 -4.75 -25.70
C GLN A 258 3.73 -5.87 -25.38
N PRO A 259 3.64 -6.93 -26.22
CA PRO A 259 2.73 -8.03 -25.97
C PRO A 259 3.23 -8.91 -24.82
N LYS A 260 2.30 -9.56 -24.13
CA LYS A 260 2.60 -10.63 -23.17
C LYS A 260 3.29 -11.80 -23.89
N ALA A 261 4.47 -12.20 -23.41
CA ALA A 261 5.30 -13.22 -24.04
C ALA A 261 5.09 -14.65 -23.48
N SER A 262 4.16 -14.84 -22.55
CA SER A 262 3.90 -16.16 -21.95
C SER A 262 2.41 -16.44 -21.82
N SER A 263 2.04 -17.70 -21.95
CA SER A 263 0.66 -18.15 -21.76
C SER A 263 0.40 -18.49 -20.29
N ASN A 264 -0.89 -18.44 -19.91
CA ASN A 264 -1.34 -18.93 -18.63
C ASN A 264 -1.32 -20.47 -18.55
N TYR A 265 -1.18 -20.99 -17.35
CA TYR A 265 -1.32 -22.38 -16.96
C TYR A 265 -2.79 -22.78 -16.71
N GLY A 266 -3.62 -21.83 -16.28
CA GLY A 266 -5.02 -22.07 -15.88
C GLY A 266 -5.98 -20.95 -16.28
N GLU A 267 -7.04 -20.77 -15.49
CA GLU A 267 -8.09 -19.78 -15.76
C GLU A 267 -7.58 -18.34 -15.59
N GLY A 268 -6.77 -18.11 -14.58
CA GLY A 268 -6.14 -16.85 -14.26
C GLY A 268 -4.89 -17.09 -13.43
N ASP A 269 -3.83 -16.33 -13.70
CA ASP A 269 -2.51 -16.53 -13.10
C ASP A 269 -1.88 -15.23 -12.62
N TYR A 270 -0.81 -15.36 -11.82
CA TYR A 270 0.04 -14.25 -11.42
C TYR A 270 0.97 -13.90 -12.59
N TRP A 271 0.74 -12.76 -13.22
CA TRP A 271 1.66 -12.20 -14.20
C TRP A 271 2.46 -11.05 -13.60
N ILE A 272 3.77 -11.25 -13.43
CA ILE A 272 4.67 -10.30 -12.77
C ILE A 272 5.57 -9.66 -13.82
N VAL A 273 5.59 -8.33 -13.84
CA VAL A 273 6.38 -7.54 -14.79
C VAL A 273 7.31 -6.61 -14.02
N LYS A 274 8.61 -6.70 -14.30
CA LYS A 274 9.59 -5.73 -13.82
C LYS A 274 9.91 -4.70 -14.88
N LEU A 275 9.80 -3.43 -14.52
CA LEU A 275 10.21 -2.29 -15.32
C LEU A 275 11.53 -1.72 -14.81
N SER A 276 12.34 -1.25 -15.75
CA SER A 276 13.51 -0.40 -15.51
C SER A 276 13.10 1.01 -15.09
N LYS A 277 14.09 1.79 -14.64
CA LYS A 277 13.90 3.22 -14.34
C LYS A 277 13.40 4.01 -15.55
N GLU A 278 13.76 3.62 -16.77
CA GLU A 278 13.36 4.26 -18.03
C GLU A 278 11.99 3.78 -18.55
N GLY A 279 11.33 2.85 -17.85
CA GLY A 279 9.99 2.37 -18.21
C GLY A 279 9.97 1.22 -19.22
N LYS A 280 11.13 0.59 -19.48
CA LYS A 280 11.23 -0.61 -20.32
C LYS A 280 11.03 -1.87 -19.49
N VAL A 281 10.35 -2.88 -20.03
CA VAL A 281 10.25 -4.20 -19.42
C VAL A 281 11.63 -4.86 -19.38
N GLU A 282 12.09 -5.22 -18.19
CA GLU A 282 13.34 -5.97 -17.98
C GLU A 282 13.09 -7.48 -18.01
N TRP A 283 12.01 -7.91 -17.37
CA TRP A 283 11.53 -9.29 -17.43
C TRP A 283 10.05 -9.38 -17.10
N GLU A 284 9.42 -10.44 -17.58
CA GLU A 284 8.08 -10.86 -17.19
C GLU A 284 8.09 -12.35 -16.78
N LYS A 285 7.23 -12.71 -15.82
CA LYS A 285 7.08 -14.08 -15.32
C LYS A 285 5.60 -14.39 -15.09
N ASN A 286 5.20 -15.62 -15.40
CA ASN A 286 3.86 -16.12 -15.15
C ASN A 286 3.94 -17.24 -14.11
N PHE A 287 3.10 -17.18 -13.07
CA PHE A 287 2.99 -18.19 -12.03
C PHE A 287 1.54 -18.61 -11.83
N GLY A 288 1.27 -19.90 -11.95
CA GLY A 288 -0.07 -20.45 -11.73
C GLY A 288 -0.16 -21.96 -11.87
N GLY A 289 -1.34 -22.47 -11.54
CA GLY A 289 -1.77 -23.85 -11.77
C GLY A 289 -2.92 -23.91 -12.78
N LYS A 290 -3.70 -24.99 -12.77
CA LYS A 290 -4.83 -25.19 -13.68
C LYS A 290 -6.11 -24.45 -13.27
N GLY A 291 -6.22 -24.06 -12.01
CA GLY A 291 -7.36 -23.34 -11.46
C GLY A 291 -7.23 -21.83 -11.68
N ASP A 292 -7.86 -21.07 -10.79
CA ASP A 292 -7.73 -19.61 -10.74
C ASP A 292 -6.76 -19.21 -9.62
N ASP A 293 -5.75 -18.44 -9.98
CA ASP A 293 -4.69 -17.94 -9.11
C ASP A 293 -4.70 -16.41 -9.20
N HIS A 294 -5.20 -15.77 -8.14
CA HIS A 294 -5.36 -14.33 -8.10
C HIS A 294 -4.40 -13.64 -7.13
N LEU A 295 -3.47 -12.84 -7.65
CA LEU A 295 -2.56 -12.09 -6.77
C LEU A 295 -3.28 -10.92 -6.10
N ARG A 296 -2.75 -10.47 -4.96
CA ARG A 296 -3.30 -9.34 -4.19
C ARG A 296 -2.25 -8.31 -3.83
N THR A 297 -1.02 -8.76 -3.57
CA THR A 297 0.00 -7.89 -2.98
C THR A 297 1.42 -8.29 -3.36
N LEU A 298 2.30 -7.31 -3.28
CA LEU A 298 3.72 -7.41 -3.55
C LEU A 298 4.49 -6.72 -2.42
N ALA A 299 5.66 -7.25 -2.08
CA ALA A 299 6.60 -6.58 -1.18
C ALA A 299 8.04 -6.81 -1.61
N MET A 300 8.93 -5.87 -1.29
CA MET A 300 10.37 -6.08 -1.42
C MET A 300 10.91 -6.86 -0.21
N THR A 301 11.84 -7.76 -0.46
CA THR A 301 12.61 -8.46 0.57
C THR A 301 14.10 -8.24 0.33
N SER A 302 14.92 -8.62 1.30
CA SER A 302 16.39 -8.59 1.17
C SER A 302 16.93 -9.48 0.04
N THR A 303 16.16 -10.48 -0.40
CA THR A 303 16.54 -11.42 -1.45
C THR A 303 15.94 -11.08 -2.82
N GLY A 304 14.97 -10.16 -2.87
CA GLY A 304 14.26 -9.77 -4.08
C GLY A 304 12.84 -9.33 -3.77
N TYR A 305 11.87 -10.15 -4.16
CA TYR A 305 10.46 -9.83 -4.08
C TYR A 305 9.65 -10.97 -3.46
N LEU A 306 8.55 -10.60 -2.82
CA LEU A 306 7.55 -11.51 -2.33
C LEU A 306 6.22 -11.17 -2.99
N ILE A 307 5.59 -12.18 -3.56
CA ILE A 307 4.30 -12.11 -4.24
C ILE A 307 3.31 -12.88 -3.38
N GLY A 308 2.14 -12.31 -3.12
CA GLY A 308 1.10 -12.94 -2.31
C GLY A 308 -0.28 -12.75 -2.91
N GLY A 309 -1.10 -13.78 -2.81
CA GLY A 309 -2.50 -13.74 -3.17
C GLY A 309 -3.21 -15.01 -2.78
N GLU A 310 -4.20 -15.36 -3.59
CA GLU A 310 -5.13 -16.46 -3.40
C GLU A 310 -4.96 -17.48 -4.53
N SER A 311 -5.27 -18.74 -4.25
CA SER A 311 -5.18 -19.84 -5.21
C SER A 311 -6.27 -20.86 -5.00
N ARG A 312 -6.94 -21.24 -6.10
CA ARG A 312 -7.84 -22.41 -6.19
C ARG A 312 -7.17 -23.59 -6.91
N SER A 313 -5.86 -23.52 -7.11
CA SER A 313 -5.12 -24.47 -7.93
C SER A 313 -4.49 -25.58 -7.10
N GLU A 314 -4.80 -26.83 -7.46
CA GLU A 314 -3.98 -27.99 -7.11
C GLU A 314 -2.58 -27.92 -7.74
N ARG A 315 -1.66 -28.77 -7.26
CA ARG A 315 -0.29 -28.88 -7.80
C ARG A 315 -0.30 -29.11 -9.32
N SER A 316 0.04 -28.08 -10.08
CA SER A 316 0.00 -28.06 -11.54
C SER A 316 0.68 -26.80 -12.09
N GLY A 317 0.94 -26.75 -13.39
CA GLY A 317 1.68 -25.62 -13.98
C GLY A 317 3.07 -25.50 -13.37
N ASN A 318 3.43 -24.30 -12.89
CA ASN A 318 4.62 -24.08 -12.05
C ASN A 318 4.29 -23.89 -10.56
N LYS A 319 3.02 -24.06 -10.17
CA LYS A 319 2.61 -24.12 -8.77
C LYS A 319 2.90 -25.51 -8.18
N THR A 320 3.83 -25.57 -7.21
CA THR A 320 4.32 -26.82 -6.60
C THR A 320 3.64 -27.17 -5.27
N VAL A 321 2.86 -26.25 -4.71
CA VAL A 321 2.05 -26.43 -3.51
C VAL A 321 0.58 -26.59 -3.89
N GLY A 322 -0.14 -27.51 -3.24
CA GLY A 322 -1.57 -27.75 -3.50
C GLY A 322 -2.45 -26.88 -2.62
N ILE A 323 -3.75 -26.89 -2.89
CA ILE A 323 -4.74 -26.38 -1.94
C ILE A 323 -5.06 -27.46 -0.90
N GLU A 324 -5.55 -27.05 0.26
CA GLU A 324 -6.07 -27.91 1.32
C GLU A 324 -7.60 -27.90 1.33
N GLU A 325 -8.21 -26.71 1.42
CA GLU A 325 -9.67 -26.53 1.40
C GLU A 325 -10.01 -25.18 0.75
N GLY A 326 -11.14 -25.11 0.03
CA GLY A 326 -11.64 -23.86 -0.56
C GLY A 326 -10.63 -23.12 -1.43
N THR A 327 -10.29 -21.89 -1.02
CA THR A 327 -9.29 -21.03 -1.68
C THR A 327 -8.24 -20.66 -0.64
N ASP A 328 -6.99 -21.04 -0.88
CA ASP A 328 -5.92 -20.82 0.08
C ASP A 328 -5.04 -19.64 -0.31
N LEU A 329 -4.28 -19.14 0.66
CA LEU A 329 -3.21 -18.19 0.39
C LEU A 329 -2.09 -18.88 -0.38
N TRP A 330 -1.53 -18.18 -1.37
CA TRP A 330 -0.33 -18.62 -2.07
C TRP A 330 0.70 -17.49 -2.09
N LEU A 331 1.89 -17.80 -1.56
CA LEU A 331 3.04 -16.90 -1.53
C LEU A 331 4.20 -17.47 -2.34
N ILE A 332 4.85 -16.59 -3.10
CA ILE A 332 6.02 -16.90 -3.92
C ILE A 332 7.11 -15.87 -3.60
N SER A 333 8.25 -16.34 -3.12
CA SER A 333 9.46 -15.52 -3.04
C SER A 333 10.29 -15.72 -4.28
N VAL A 334 10.69 -14.61 -4.91
CA VAL A 334 11.56 -14.59 -6.09
C VAL A 334 12.76 -13.69 -5.83
N ASN A 335 13.86 -13.96 -6.51
CA ASN A 335 15.02 -13.06 -6.48
C ASN A 335 14.81 -11.83 -7.37
N ALA A 336 15.77 -10.91 -7.41
CA ALA A 336 15.70 -9.69 -8.22
C ALA A 336 15.52 -9.92 -9.74
N LYS A 337 15.86 -11.12 -10.23
CA LYS A 337 15.69 -11.54 -11.64
C LYS A 337 14.37 -12.28 -11.90
N GLY A 338 13.52 -12.41 -10.88
CA GLY A 338 12.26 -13.13 -10.96
C GLY A 338 12.41 -14.65 -10.97
N GLU A 339 13.54 -15.19 -10.49
CA GLU A 339 13.72 -16.64 -10.31
C GLU A 339 13.15 -17.05 -8.94
N GLU A 340 12.38 -18.14 -8.91
CA GLU A 340 11.76 -18.67 -7.70
C GLU A 340 12.82 -19.09 -6.67
N ILE A 341 12.64 -18.64 -5.43
CA ILE A 341 13.41 -19.07 -4.26
C ILE A 341 12.61 -20.12 -3.48
N TRP A 342 11.33 -19.83 -3.21
CA TRP A 342 10.38 -20.75 -2.59
C TRP A 342 8.95 -20.33 -2.89
N GLN A 343 8.01 -21.28 -2.80
CA GLN A 343 6.58 -21.02 -2.79
C GLN A 343 5.89 -21.83 -1.69
N LYS A 344 4.86 -21.27 -1.07
CA LYS A 344 4.11 -21.88 0.04
C LYS A 344 2.63 -21.53 0.00
N SER A 345 1.82 -22.47 0.46
CA SER A 345 0.38 -22.27 0.65
C SER A 345 0.02 -22.29 2.12
N TYR A 346 -0.96 -21.49 2.52
CA TYR A 346 -1.46 -21.41 3.89
C TYR A 346 -2.98 -21.40 3.84
N SER A 347 -3.59 -22.34 4.56
CA SER A 347 -5.04 -22.47 4.66
C SER A 347 -5.54 -21.98 6.02
N PHE A 348 -6.63 -21.24 6.01
CA PHE A 348 -7.56 -20.97 7.11
C PHE A 348 -8.94 -21.59 6.81
N LYS A 349 -8.96 -22.57 5.90
CA LYS A 349 -10.05 -23.48 5.51
C LYS A 349 -10.91 -23.04 4.34
N ASN A 350 -11.90 -22.17 4.53
CA ASN A 350 -12.87 -21.86 3.48
C ASN A 350 -12.22 -21.01 2.36
N ARG A 351 -12.75 -19.84 2.04
CA ARG A 351 -12.13 -18.94 1.08
C ARG A 351 -11.29 -17.90 1.82
N ASP A 352 -9.98 -18.06 1.79
CA ASP A 352 -9.05 -17.13 2.42
C ASP A 352 -8.75 -15.98 1.48
N VAL A 353 -8.84 -14.76 2.01
CA VAL A 353 -8.68 -13.54 1.24
C VAL A 353 -7.54 -12.72 1.83
N LEU A 354 -6.45 -12.57 1.07
CA LEU A 354 -5.28 -11.79 1.50
C LEU A 354 -5.52 -10.30 1.26
N MET A 355 -5.53 -9.51 2.33
CA MET A 355 -5.76 -8.06 2.24
C MET A 355 -4.45 -7.28 2.16
N GLY A 356 -3.40 -7.75 2.86
CA GLY A 356 -2.13 -7.06 2.85
C GLY A 356 -0.97 -7.87 3.38
N MET A 357 0.20 -7.36 3.06
CA MET A 357 1.49 -7.97 3.37
C MET A 357 2.47 -6.89 3.75
N SER A 358 3.25 -7.15 4.77
CA SER A 358 4.31 -6.25 5.23
C SER A 358 5.56 -7.05 5.58
N VAL A 359 6.71 -6.52 5.19
CA VAL A 359 8.01 -7.15 5.44
C VAL A 359 8.68 -6.43 6.61
N LEU A 360 9.07 -7.20 7.62
CA LEU A 360 9.86 -6.73 8.74
C LEU A 360 11.34 -6.79 8.36
N HIS A 361 12.04 -5.66 8.52
CA HIS A 361 13.48 -5.55 8.28
C HIS A 361 14.26 -5.54 9.59
N ALA A 362 15.53 -5.95 9.57
CA ALA A 362 16.43 -5.76 10.71
C ALA A 362 16.89 -4.29 10.82
N SER A 363 17.67 -3.95 11.85
CA SER A 363 18.13 -2.57 12.10
C SER A 363 18.95 -1.94 10.98
N ASP A 364 19.54 -2.76 10.12
CA ASP A 364 20.29 -2.30 8.94
C ASP A 364 19.39 -1.83 7.79
N ASP A 365 18.06 -1.97 7.92
CA ASP A 365 17.04 -1.72 6.90
C ASP A 365 17.28 -2.49 5.58
N LYS A 366 18.16 -3.51 5.60
CA LYS A 366 18.60 -4.26 4.41
C LYS A 366 18.21 -5.72 4.48
N SER A 367 18.29 -6.33 5.66
CA SER A 367 17.96 -7.74 5.85
C SER A 367 16.49 -7.93 6.22
N THR A 368 15.85 -8.96 5.67
CA THR A 368 14.47 -9.33 6.02
C THR A 368 14.48 -10.23 7.24
N LYS A 369 13.69 -9.88 8.26
CA LYS A 369 13.54 -10.64 9.50
C LYS A 369 12.29 -11.51 9.51
N GLY A 370 11.23 -11.08 8.84
CA GLY A 370 10.00 -11.86 8.72
C GLY A 370 8.94 -11.14 7.90
N ILE A 371 7.80 -11.80 7.75
CA ILE A 371 6.69 -11.36 6.91
C ILE A 371 5.42 -11.41 7.76
N LEU A 372 4.67 -10.31 7.77
CA LEU A 372 3.34 -10.25 8.36
C LEU A 372 2.30 -10.19 7.25
N LEU A 373 1.32 -11.07 7.33
CA LEU A 373 0.17 -11.12 6.46
C LEU A 373 -1.09 -10.83 7.27
N GLY A 374 -2.07 -10.21 6.63
CA GLY A 374 -3.40 -10.06 7.20
C GLY A 374 -4.49 -10.21 6.15
N GLY A 375 -5.61 -10.74 6.58
CA GLY A 375 -6.75 -11.05 5.73
C GLY A 375 -7.95 -11.52 6.53
N TYR A 376 -8.91 -12.12 5.85
CA TYR A 376 -10.06 -12.78 6.48
C TYR A 376 -10.42 -14.05 5.72
N THR A 377 -11.20 -14.91 6.36
CA THR A 377 -11.73 -16.13 5.73
C THR A 377 -13.22 -15.95 5.49
N GLN A 378 -13.65 -16.09 4.25
CA GLN A 378 -15.04 -16.00 3.84
C GLN A 378 -15.68 -17.38 3.87
N ALA A 379 -16.87 -17.49 4.46
CA ALA A 379 -17.59 -18.76 4.49
C ALA A 379 -18.03 -19.20 3.08
N GLU A 380 -17.68 -20.42 2.67
CA GLU A 380 -18.16 -21.03 1.42
C GLU A 380 -18.82 -22.38 1.69
N GLY A 381 -20.15 -22.45 1.51
CA GLY A 381 -20.95 -23.67 1.70
C GLY A 381 -21.18 -24.07 3.17
N ARG A 382 -20.16 -24.04 4.02
CA ARG A 382 -20.25 -24.29 5.47
C ARG A 382 -19.69 -23.11 6.26
N ILE A 383 -20.40 -22.72 7.32
CA ILE A 383 -19.98 -21.66 8.22
C ILE A 383 -19.17 -22.27 9.37
N GLU A 384 -17.92 -21.82 9.49
CA GLU A 384 -16.98 -22.17 10.54
C GLU A 384 -16.96 -21.12 11.67
N THR A 385 -16.33 -21.48 12.80
CA THR A 385 -16.34 -20.62 14.00
C THR A 385 -15.59 -19.30 13.79
N ASP A 386 -14.55 -19.30 12.96
CA ASP A 386 -13.69 -18.14 12.71
C ASP A 386 -13.85 -17.52 11.31
N ASP A 387 -14.86 -17.96 10.55
CA ASP A 387 -15.26 -17.28 9.31
C ASP A 387 -15.69 -15.83 9.60
N GLU A 388 -15.47 -14.96 8.61
CA GLU A 388 -15.74 -13.53 8.65
C GLU A 388 -14.96 -12.79 9.76
N LYS A 389 -13.89 -13.42 10.28
CA LYS A 389 -12.96 -12.79 11.23
C LYS A 389 -11.63 -12.50 10.57
N PHE A 390 -11.05 -11.37 10.97
CA PHE A 390 -9.70 -11.03 10.55
C PHE A 390 -8.69 -11.98 11.18
N TRP A 391 -7.74 -12.43 10.38
CA TRP A 391 -6.58 -13.16 10.84
C TRP A 391 -5.30 -12.40 10.54
N MET A 392 -4.28 -12.71 11.32
CA MET A 392 -2.91 -12.29 11.12
C MET A 392 -2.02 -13.52 11.12
N LEU A 393 -1.07 -13.55 10.18
CA LEU A 393 -0.11 -14.64 10.03
C LEU A 393 1.29 -14.06 9.98
N TYR A 394 2.15 -14.51 10.90
CA TYR A 394 3.56 -14.15 10.91
C TYR A 394 4.41 -15.32 10.46
N LEU A 395 5.27 -15.04 9.48
CA LEU A 395 6.20 -15.97 8.87
C LEU A 395 7.63 -15.50 9.13
N ASP A 396 8.56 -16.45 9.21
CA ASP A 396 9.98 -16.15 9.11
C ASP A 396 10.37 -15.75 7.67
N GLN A 397 11.61 -15.35 7.46
CA GLN A 397 12.16 -14.96 6.15
C GLN A 397 12.13 -16.07 5.07
N ASN A 398 11.93 -17.33 5.47
CA ASN A 398 11.83 -18.50 4.58
C ASN A 398 10.37 -18.94 4.37
N GLY A 399 9.41 -18.14 4.85
CA GLY A 399 7.98 -18.45 4.79
C GLY A 399 7.57 -19.57 5.76
N ASN A 400 8.34 -19.93 6.78
CA ASN A 400 7.84 -20.85 7.80
C ASN A 400 6.93 -20.11 8.76
N GLU A 401 5.72 -20.63 8.97
CA GLU A 401 4.78 -20.08 9.94
C GLU A 401 5.38 -20.12 11.35
N GLN A 402 5.36 -18.96 12.00
CA GLN A 402 5.78 -18.81 13.40
C GLN A 402 4.56 -18.76 14.31
N TRP A 403 3.52 -18.04 13.89
CA TRP A 403 2.23 -18.01 14.56
C TRP A 403 1.15 -17.44 13.64
N ARG A 404 -0.10 -17.77 13.95
CA ARG A 404 -1.30 -17.13 13.42
C ARG A 404 -2.25 -16.75 14.55
N LYS A 405 -3.04 -15.70 14.33
CA LYS A 405 -4.00 -15.16 15.30
C LYS A 405 -5.29 -14.76 14.58
N HIS A 406 -6.42 -14.93 15.24
CA HIS A 406 -7.67 -14.27 14.83
C HIS A 406 -7.89 -13.04 15.71
N VAL A 407 -8.15 -11.89 15.09
CA VAL A 407 -8.46 -10.64 15.77
C VAL A 407 -9.94 -10.70 16.17
N LYS A 408 -10.22 -10.68 17.48
CA LYS A 408 -11.58 -10.66 18.01
C LYS A 408 -11.99 -9.22 18.29
N GLY A 409 -13.07 -8.76 17.66
CA GLY A 409 -13.71 -7.48 17.96
C GLY A 409 -14.63 -7.57 19.19
N GLU A 410 -14.85 -6.43 19.87
CA GLU A 410 -15.76 -6.32 21.03
C GLU A 410 -17.24 -6.51 20.63
N SER A 411 -17.58 -6.25 19.37
CA SER A 411 -18.91 -6.50 18.80
C SER A 411 -18.77 -7.12 17.42
N GLY A 412 -19.01 -8.42 17.27
CA GLY A 412 -19.16 -9.05 15.95
C GLY A 412 -20.46 -8.57 15.29
N LYS A 413 -20.48 -7.32 14.80
CA LYS A 413 -21.57 -6.81 13.97
C LYS A 413 -21.39 -7.42 12.57
N ARG A 414 -22.51 -7.77 11.93
CA ARG A 414 -22.54 -8.59 10.70
C ARG A 414 -22.05 -7.88 9.43
N GLU A 415 -21.59 -6.63 9.52
CA GLU A 415 -21.30 -5.78 8.35
C GLU A 415 -20.01 -4.95 8.54
N GLU A 416 -18.91 -5.58 9.00
CA GLU A 416 -17.57 -4.97 8.97
C GLU A 416 -16.73 -5.61 7.86
N ARG A 417 -16.12 -4.81 6.98
CA ARG A 417 -15.26 -5.27 5.89
C ARG A 417 -13.91 -4.60 5.99
N LEU A 418 -12.83 -5.38 6.05
CA LEU A 418 -11.47 -4.83 5.96
C LEU A 418 -11.13 -4.54 4.51
N SER A 419 -10.58 -3.37 4.26
CA SER A 419 -10.13 -2.92 2.93
C SER A 419 -8.60 -2.87 2.83
N ASP A 420 -7.91 -2.59 3.93
CA ASP A 420 -6.45 -2.44 3.94
C ASP A 420 -5.84 -2.78 5.31
N ILE A 421 -4.61 -3.28 5.28
CA ILE A 421 -3.79 -3.54 6.47
C ILE A 421 -2.36 -3.05 6.25
N LYS A 422 -1.85 -2.27 7.21
CA LYS A 422 -0.50 -1.72 7.15
C LYS A 422 0.26 -1.93 8.45
N LEU A 423 1.40 -2.62 8.37
CA LEU A 423 2.36 -2.67 9.47
C LEU A 423 3.28 -1.45 9.39
N ASN A 424 3.37 -0.73 10.50
CA ASN A 424 4.29 0.39 10.66
C ASN A 424 5.64 -0.07 11.21
N ARG A 425 6.67 0.75 10.99
CA ARG A 425 8.03 0.51 11.51
C ARG A 425 8.10 0.42 13.03
N ASP A 426 7.11 0.98 13.73
CA ASP A 426 7.01 0.91 15.18
C ASP A 426 6.35 -0.38 15.69
N GLY A 427 5.96 -1.29 14.79
CA GLY A 427 5.28 -2.55 15.10
C GLY A 427 3.79 -2.43 15.29
N SER A 428 3.25 -1.22 15.17
CA SER A 428 1.81 -1.04 15.15
C SER A 428 1.22 -1.48 13.83
N ILE A 429 0.03 -2.07 13.91
CA ILE A 429 -0.73 -2.52 12.74
C ILE A 429 -1.93 -1.61 12.60
N ILE A 430 -2.13 -1.06 11.41
CA ILE A 430 -3.30 -0.29 11.07
C ILE A 430 -4.22 -1.20 10.26
N LEU A 431 -5.43 -1.40 10.77
CA LEU A 431 -6.54 -2.01 10.05
C LEU A 431 -7.47 -0.89 9.60
N ALA A 432 -7.89 -0.95 8.35
CA ALA A 432 -8.78 0.04 7.76
C ALA A 432 -9.85 -0.65 6.93
N GLY A 433 -11.10 -0.28 7.16
CA GLY A 433 -12.24 -0.92 6.53
C GLY A 433 -13.50 -0.10 6.61
N THR A 434 -14.61 -0.70 6.22
CA THR A 434 -15.95 -0.14 6.39
C THR A 434 -16.73 -0.89 7.47
N SER A 435 -17.60 -0.17 8.17
CA SER A 435 -18.57 -0.74 9.11
C SER A 435 -19.95 -0.14 8.83
N ALA A 436 -20.97 -1.00 8.73
CA ALA A 436 -22.35 -0.55 8.56
C ALA A 436 -23.22 -1.01 9.74
N GLU A 437 -24.07 -0.11 10.21
CA GLU A 437 -25.21 -0.45 11.10
C GLU A 437 -26.52 -0.58 10.31
N GLU A 438 -26.60 0.12 9.18
CA GLU A 438 -27.72 0.12 8.24
C GLU A 438 -27.17 -0.01 6.81
N LEU A 439 -27.84 -0.80 5.96
CA LEU A 439 -27.48 -0.95 4.55
C LEU A 439 -27.38 0.42 3.86
N GLY A 440 -26.22 0.69 3.25
CA GLY A 440 -25.95 1.94 2.51
C GLY A 440 -25.40 3.10 3.36
N ARG A 441 -25.15 2.89 4.66
CA ARG A 441 -24.42 3.83 5.53
C ARG A 441 -23.14 3.16 6.04
N GLU A 442 -22.14 3.13 5.18
CA GLU A 442 -20.84 2.51 5.47
C GLU A 442 -19.92 3.58 6.07
N ASN A 443 -19.62 3.48 7.36
CA ASN A 443 -18.64 4.31 8.04
C ASN A 443 -17.23 3.78 7.77
N TRP A 444 -16.21 4.63 7.72
CA TRP A 444 -14.84 4.15 7.76
C TRP A 444 -14.45 3.80 9.19
N LYS A 445 -13.90 2.61 9.37
CA LYS A 445 -13.39 2.12 10.65
C LYS A 445 -11.89 1.90 10.56
N ILE A 446 -11.15 2.62 11.40
CA ILE A 446 -9.69 2.54 11.47
C ILE A 446 -9.30 2.09 12.87
N VAL A 447 -8.47 1.06 12.95
CA VAL A 447 -8.00 0.48 14.20
C VAL A 447 -6.49 0.43 14.19
N LYS A 448 -5.86 1.04 15.18
CA LYS A 448 -4.43 0.86 15.47
C LYS A 448 -4.27 -0.20 16.53
N LEU A 449 -3.56 -1.27 16.18
CA LEU A 449 -3.23 -2.37 17.05
C LEU A 449 -1.75 -2.33 17.43
N GLY A 450 -1.45 -2.70 18.67
CA GLY A 450 -0.11 -3.06 19.14
C GLY A 450 -0.03 -4.57 19.33
N ASP A 451 1.11 -5.17 19.00
CA ASP A 451 1.34 -6.59 19.24
C ASP A 451 2.70 -6.80 19.93
N LYS A 452 2.67 -7.41 21.12
CA LYS A 452 3.89 -7.62 21.93
C LYS A 452 4.89 -8.56 21.25
N GLN A 453 4.44 -9.55 20.49
CA GLN A 453 5.34 -10.46 19.78
C GLN A 453 6.00 -9.74 18.58
N ILE A 454 5.26 -8.88 17.88
CA ILE A 454 5.83 -8.04 16.82
C ILE A 454 6.78 -7.00 17.40
N ASP A 455 6.43 -6.34 18.52
CA ASP A 455 7.32 -5.35 19.14
C ASP A 455 8.67 -5.95 19.57
N GLN A 456 8.65 -7.19 20.07
CA GLN A 456 9.88 -7.93 20.40
C GLN A 456 10.78 -8.22 19.18
N LEU A 457 10.20 -8.25 17.98
CA LEU A 457 10.94 -8.45 16.74
C LEU A 457 11.57 -7.16 16.23
N ILE A 458 11.20 -5.99 16.76
CA ILE A 458 11.72 -4.71 16.31
C ILE A 458 12.92 -4.30 17.15
N GLU A 459 14.04 -4.07 16.49
CA GLU A 459 15.25 -3.61 17.18
C GLU A 459 15.09 -2.15 17.60
N LYS A 460 15.15 -1.90 18.90
CA LYS A 460 14.97 -0.57 19.50
C LYS A 460 16.33 0.16 19.56
N GLN A 461 16.40 1.32 18.92
CA GLN A 461 17.50 2.29 19.08
C GLN A 461 16.99 3.51 19.83
N ASP A 462 17.75 4.06 20.78
CA ASP A 462 17.31 5.23 21.55
C ASP A 462 16.97 6.44 20.67
N ILE A 463 17.76 6.66 19.62
CA ILE A 463 17.56 7.71 18.61
C ILE A 463 17.98 7.22 17.22
N LYS A 464 17.11 7.41 16.23
CA LYS A 464 17.41 7.20 14.80
C LYS A 464 17.03 8.45 14.02
N ILE A 465 17.89 8.90 13.12
CA ILE A 465 17.67 10.13 12.32
C ILE A 465 17.75 9.80 10.84
N TYR A 466 16.72 10.14 10.09
CA TYR A 466 16.66 9.90 8.65
C TYR A 466 15.86 10.97 7.89
N PRO A 467 16.18 11.28 6.63
CA PRO A 467 17.40 10.84 5.94
C PRO A 467 18.64 11.47 6.58
N ASN A 468 19.74 10.74 6.59
CA ASN A 468 21.04 11.22 7.03
C ASN A 468 22.11 10.70 6.04
N PRO A 469 22.73 11.56 5.23
CA PRO A 469 22.67 13.02 5.30
C PRO A 469 21.33 13.62 4.82
N VAL A 470 20.99 14.80 5.35
CA VAL A 470 19.71 15.49 5.17
C VAL A 470 19.81 16.65 4.16
N SER A 471 18.71 16.90 3.44
CA SER A 471 18.48 18.15 2.69
C SER A 471 17.55 19.05 3.48
N ASP A 472 16.23 18.92 3.32
CA ASP A 472 15.29 19.94 3.79
C ASP A 472 14.72 19.60 5.17
N TYR A 473 14.30 18.36 5.35
CA TYR A 473 13.72 17.87 6.59
C TYR A 473 14.36 16.56 7.03
N ALA A 474 14.55 16.41 8.33
CA ALA A 474 14.93 15.15 8.97
C ALA A 474 13.80 14.69 9.89
N TYR A 475 13.77 13.40 10.14
CA TYR A 475 12.86 12.75 11.08
C TYR A 475 13.69 12.14 12.19
N VAL A 476 13.38 12.53 13.42
CA VAL A 476 14.01 12.00 14.62
C VAL A 476 13.03 10.99 15.22
N GLU A 477 13.37 9.71 15.12
CA GLU A 477 12.66 8.61 15.76
C GLU A 477 13.27 8.33 17.13
N LEU A 478 12.39 8.26 18.15
CA LEU A 478 12.75 8.04 19.54
C LEU A 478 12.35 6.63 19.98
N GLY A 479 13.30 5.86 20.48
CA GLY A 479 13.09 4.47 20.91
C GLY A 479 12.80 4.29 22.40
N PHE A 480 12.59 5.36 23.17
CA PHE A 480 12.38 5.24 24.61
C PHE A 480 11.01 4.64 24.94
N GLU A 481 11.00 3.57 25.75
CA GLU A 481 9.78 2.93 26.23
C GLU A 481 8.92 3.90 27.07
N GLY A 482 7.63 4.01 26.75
CA GLY A 482 6.64 4.90 27.37
C GLY A 482 6.31 6.19 26.59
N LEU A 483 7.12 6.60 25.63
CA LEU A 483 6.73 7.65 24.66
C LEU A 483 5.54 7.20 23.78
N ARG A 484 5.44 5.89 23.53
CA ARG A 484 4.39 5.27 22.69
C ARG A 484 2.98 5.38 23.28
N GLU A 485 2.87 5.47 24.60
CA GLU A 485 1.61 5.54 25.35
C GLU A 485 1.26 7.00 25.73
N GLY A 486 2.06 7.97 25.28
CA GLY A 486 1.91 9.38 25.68
C GLY A 486 2.25 9.65 27.15
N ALA A 487 2.96 8.73 27.81
CA ALA A 487 3.23 8.79 29.25
C ALA A 487 4.19 9.93 29.64
N PHE A 488 5.07 10.36 28.73
CA PHE A 488 5.98 11.49 28.94
C PHE A 488 6.41 12.11 27.60
N GLY A 489 6.84 13.37 27.62
CA GLY A 489 7.38 14.07 26.47
C GLY A 489 8.91 14.01 26.38
N ALA A 490 9.43 14.60 25.31
CA ALA A 490 10.85 14.80 25.08
C ALA A 490 11.12 16.18 24.45
N GLU A 491 12.31 16.70 24.69
CA GLU A 491 12.84 17.89 24.03
C GLU A 491 13.97 17.45 23.08
N ILE A 492 13.80 17.79 21.81
CA ILE A 492 14.79 17.58 20.74
C ILE A 492 15.48 18.92 20.50
N THR A 493 16.79 18.96 20.67
CA THR A 493 17.61 20.16 20.51
C THR A 493 18.70 19.94 19.47
N VAL A 494 18.84 20.86 18.52
CA VAL A 494 19.87 20.84 17.48
C VAL A 494 20.96 21.84 17.84
N TYR A 495 22.21 21.37 17.84
CA TYR A 495 23.40 22.17 18.13
C TYR A 495 24.34 22.20 16.92
N ASP A 496 25.06 23.31 16.73
CA ASP A 496 26.27 23.29 15.90
C ASP A 496 27.43 22.60 16.63
N LEU A 497 28.53 22.34 15.91
CA LEU A 497 29.74 21.73 16.50
C LEU A 497 30.42 22.61 17.57
N GLY A 498 30.08 23.90 17.63
CA GLY A 498 30.52 24.80 18.70
C GLY A 498 29.69 24.70 19.98
N GLY A 499 28.64 23.86 19.99
CA GLY A 499 27.74 23.68 21.13
C GLY A 499 26.66 24.76 21.23
N ARG A 500 26.50 25.64 20.24
CA ARG A 500 25.43 26.63 20.23
C ARG A 500 24.12 25.96 19.80
N GLN A 501 23.09 26.15 20.62
CA GLN A 501 21.73 25.71 20.31
C GLN A 501 21.16 26.51 19.13
N LEU A 502 20.67 25.82 18.11
CA LEU A 502 20.08 26.40 16.91
C LEU A 502 18.56 26.26 16.88
N GLN A 503 18.05 25.15 17.40
CA GLN A 503 16.62 24.84 17.42
C GLN A 503 16.29 23.95 18.62
N SER A 504 15.11 24.14 19.22
CA SER A 504 14.56 23.21 20.22
C SER A 504 13.09 22.94 19.94
N ILE A 505 12.65 21.69 20.08
CA ILE A 505 11.30 21.23 19.81
C ILE A 505 10.86 20.30 20.94
N LYS A 506 9.74 20.62 21.59
CA LYS A 506 9.08 19.70 22.52
C LYS A 506 8.14 18.78 21.76
N THR A 507 8.14 17.51 22.09
CA THR A 507 7.35 16.49 21.40
C THR A 507 6.85 15.42 22.36
N LYS A 508 5.66 14.89 22.08
CA LYS A 508 5.15 13.64 22.66
C LYS A 508 5.11 12.51 21.61
N ASN A 509 5.58 12.81 20.41
CA ASN A 509 5.52 11.93 19.27
C ASN A 509 6.73 11.01 19.24
N LYS A 510 6.53 9.77 18.79
CA LYS A 510 7.62 8.83 18.56
C LYS A 510 8.56 9.33 17.47
N ILE A 511 7.99 9.89 16.40
CA ILE A 511 8.74 10.44 15.28
C ILE A 511 8.43 11.92 15.18
N THR A 512 9.47 12.76 15.14
CA THR A 512 9.31 14.21 15.03
C THR A 512 10.05 14.73 13.81
N LYS A 513 9.33 15.44 12.93
CA LYS A 513 9.89 16.14 11.78
C LYS A 513 10.63 17.40 12.26
N ILE A 514 11.87 17.58 11.82
CA ILE A 514 12.69 18.77 12.09
C ILE A 514 13.02 19.49 10.78
N ASN A 515 12.89 20.83 10.78
CA ASN A 515 13.24 21.66 9.62
C ASN A 515 14.73 21.96 9.62
N THR A 516 15.44 21.47 8.60
CA THR A 516 16.88 21.66 8.43
C THR A 516 17.22 22.59 7.26
N GLN A 517 16.23 23.17 6.58
CA GLN A 517 16.45 24.15 5.51
C GLN A 517 17.27 25.38 5.98
N PRO A 518 17.05 25.93 7.19
CA PRO A 518 17.84 27.09 7.65
C PRO A 518 19.29 26.76 7.99
N LEU A 519 19.67 25.48 8.06
CA LEU A 519 21.02 25.05 8.42
C LEU A 519 21.95 25.14 7.20
N VAL A 520 23.16 25.66 7.41
CA VAL A 520 24.23 25.64 6.39
C VAL A 520 24.80 24.23 6.22
N GLN A 521 25.45 23.96 5.10
CA GLN A 521 26.11 22.68 4.88
C GLN A 521 27.13 22.39 5.98
N GLY A 522 27.06 21.21 6.59
CA GLY A 522 27.90 20.88 7.73
C GLY A 522 27.36 19.75 8.61
N ALA A 523 28.05 19.51 9.72
CA ALA A 523 27.64 18.55 10.73
C ALA A 523 26.99 19.25 11.92
N TYR A 524 25.94 18.64 12.45
CA TYR A 524 25.21 19.12 13.62
C TYR A 524 24.99 17.96 14.60
N LEU A 525 24.79 18.30 15.86
CA LEU A 525 24.43 17.34 16.91
C LEU A 525 22.95 17.50 17.24
N VAL A 526 22.20 16.42 17.16
CA VAL A 526 20.83 16.36 17.66
C VAL A 526 20.88 15.65 19.01
N SER A 527 20.48 16.35 20.06
CA SER A 527 20.34 15.80 21.41
C SER A 527 18.87 15.70 21.76
N VAL A 528 18.51 14.63 22.45
CA VAL A 528 17.17 14.40 22.96
C VAL A 528 17.25 14.25 24.47
N LYS A 529 16.34 14.91 25.18
CA LYS A 529 16.16 14.76 26.63
C LYS A 529 14.69 14.48 26.90
N THR A 530 14.39 13.33 27.50
CA THR A 530 13.03 12.97 27.90
C THR A 530 12.67 13.60 29.26
N ASP A 531 11.38 13.78 29.53
CA ASP A 531 10.91 14.34 30.81
C ASP A 531 11.32 13.46 32.02
N ASN A 532 11.51 12.15 31.80
CA ASN A 532 12.01 11.21 32.81
C ASN A 532 13.55 11.16 32.93
N GLY A 533 14.27 12.07 32.26
CA GLY A 533 15.71 12.27 32.43
C GLY A 533 16.63 11.39 31.57
N LYS A 534 16.09 10.55 30.67
CA LYS A 534 16.93 9.86 29.68
C LYS A 534 17.43 10.84 28.62
N THR A 535 18.62 10.57 28.10
CA THR A 535 19.21 11.38 27.03
C THR A 535 19.79 10.48 25.96
N ALA A 536 19.72 10.93 24.71
CA ALA A 536 20.40 10.32 23.58
C ALA A 536 20.86 11.41 22.64
N SER A 537 21.88 11.13 21.84
CA SER A 537 22.34 12.08 20.82
C SER A 537 22.79 11.36 19.56
N ALA A 538 22.60 12.00 18.42
CA ALA A 538 23.05 11.52 17.14
C ALA A 538 23.53 12.68 16.27
N LYS A 539 24.48 12.38 15.39
CA LYS A 539 25.01 13.32 14.42
C LYS A 539 24.10 13.37 13.20
N ILE A 540 23.79 14.57 12.72
CA ILE A 540 23.14 14.79 11.43
C ILE A 540 24.10 15.54 10.50
N ILE A 541 24.16 15.12 9.25
CA ILE A 541 24.97 15.77 8.21
C ILE A 541 24.01 16.50 7.27
N LYS A 542 24.13 17.83 7.18
CA LYS A 542 23.43 18.66 6.19
C LYS A 542 24.24 18.69 4.90
N LYS A 543 23.64 18.27 3.79
CA LYS A 543 24.28 18.33 2.46
C LYS A 543 24.22 19.71 1.84
#